data_AF-A0A485KA17-F1
#
_entry.id   AF-A0A485KA17-F1
#
_cell.length_a   1.000
_cell.length_b   1.000
_cell.length_c   1.000
_cell.angle_alpha   90.00
_cell.angle_beta   90.00
_cell.angle_gamma   90.00
#
_symmetry.space_group_name_H-M   'P 1'
#
loop_
_entity.id
_entity.type
_entity.pdbx_description
1 polymer ?
#
loop_
_entity_poly.entity_id
_entity_poly.type
_entity_poly.pdbx_seq_one_letter_code
_entity_poly.pdbx_strand_id
1 'polypeptide(L)'
;MLFAVTIFALGYAIATHGFLEPKNMLKLNRMVGMVWIGRSLVVLRGATAICLLSTCTLDLVQQNSVSVYMAGTLPWYKSLLAAGELMWIVYVVNDICSLATQQYTAHYATFSSIVAWSAAAILIFVNPQVHSVRVARVCHAIEFDFQSTCIAGTVDIGSVSRFLGHLWISGASLFGCFVIVRLARAGMKARPAKYHLLSCSAQFFFDLETWERDGQQYLDRMSAVLNGTLVFSLPQSSTQYVLDTKTWRLVVCHVAAQDLPSRYRWALPLPKCNHRLDAVVPINEVRGPQTTQN
;
A
#
# COMPACT_ATOMS: atom_id res chain seq x y z
N MET A 1 -11.45 -6.17 -0.70
CA MET A 1 -10.19 -6.80 -0.26
C MET A 1 -9.56 -6.10 0.93
N LEU A 2 -9.20 -4.79 0.85
CA LEU A 2 -8.63 -4.04 1.98
C LEU A 2 -9.45 -4.22 3.28
N PHE A 3 -10.76 -3.98 3.21
CA PHE A 3 -11.66 -4.17 4.34
C PHE A 3 -11.62 -5.57 4.95
N ALA A 4 -11.57 -6.62 4.12
CA ALA A 4 -11.53 -8.00 4.61
C ALA A 4 -10.23 -8.29 5.37
N VAL A 5 -9.09 -7.86 4.83
CA VAL A 5 -7.79 -8.01 5.50
C VAL A 5 -7.74 -7.17 6.79
N THR A 6 -8.32 -5.96 6.79
CA THR A 6 -8.43 -5.13 8.00
C THR A 6 -9.25 -5.81 9.08
N ILE A 7 -10.42 -6.34 8.75
CA ILE A 7 -11.28 -7.09 9.69
C ILE A 7 -10.52 -8.31 10.24
N PHE A 8 -9.81 -9.03 9.38
CA PHE A 8 -9.02 -10.18 9.78
C PHE A 8 -7.87 -9.78 10.72
N ALA A 9 -7.13 -8.72 10.40
CA ALA A 9 -6.07 -8.19 11.24
C ALA A 9 -6.59 -7.69 12.61
N LEU A 10 -7.77 -7.05 12.63
CA LEU A 10 -8.47 -6.66 13.86
C LEU A 10 -8.90 -7.88 14.68
N GLY A 11 -9.42 -8.93 14.03
CA GLY A 11 -9.75 -10.19 14.69
C GLY A 11 -8.54 -10.80 15.39
N TYR A 12 -7.37 -10.79 14.73
CA TYR A 12 -6.12 -11.21 15.35
C TYR A 12 -5.69 -10.30 16.51
N ALA A 13 -5.81 -8.98 16.35
CA ALA A 13 -5.50 -8.03 17.41
C ALA A 13 -6.33 -8.27 18.69
N ILE A 14 -7.62 -8.57 18.53
CA ILE A 14 -8.53 -8.92 19.63
C ILE A 14 -8.13 -10.27 20.24
N ALA A 15 -7.88 -11.28 19.40
CA ALA A 15 -7.49 -12.62 19.85
C ALA A 15 -6.16 -12.63 20.63
N THR A 16 -5.26 -11.67 20.36
CA THR A 16 -3.99 -11.50 21.09
C THR A 16 -4.10 -10.52 22.26
N HIS A 17 -5.29 -10.22 22.76
CA HIS A 17 -5.52 -9.29 23.89
C HIS A 17 -4.90 -7.90 23.70
N GLY A 18 -4.75 -7.42 22.45
CA GLY A 18 -4.17 -6.11 22.17
C GLY A 18 -2.65 -6.02 22.26
N PHE A 19 -1.93 -7.14 22.38
CA PHE A 19 -0.46 -7.17 22.28
C PHE A 19 0.00 -6.94 20.82
N LEU A 20 0.05 -5.68 20.39
CA LEU A 20 0.41 -5.28 19.02
C LEU A 20 1.29 -4.02 18.99
N GLU A 21 1.91 -3.74 17.84
CA GLU A 21 2.63 -2.48 17.58
C GLU A 21 1.72 -1.47 16.84
N PRO A 22 1.15 -0.47 17.53
CA PRO A 22 0.16 0.43 16.93
C PRO A 22 0.74 1.24 15.76
N LYS A 23 2.04 1.56 15.80
CA LYS A 23 2.72 2.29 14.72
C LYS A 23 2.70 1.53 13.39
N ASN A 24 2.67 0.20 13.43
CA ASN A 24 2.59 -0.61 12.22
C ASN A 24 1.16 -0.64 11.65
N MET A 25 0.14 -0.49 12.51
CA MET A 25 -1.27 -0.37 12.10
C MET A 25 -1.52 0.89 11.25
N LEU A 26 -0.85 2.00 11.55
CA LEU A 26 -0.97 3.23 10.76
C LEU A 26 -0.49 3.07 9.31
N LYS A 27 0.26 1.99 9.02
CA LYS A 27 0.79 1.67 7.68
C LYS A 27 -0.08 0.66 6.94
N LEU A 28 -1.28 0.35 7.46
CA LEU A 28 -2.18 -0.69 6.93
C LEU A 28 -2.49 -0.50 5.45
N ASN A 29 -3.03 0.66 5.05
CA ASN A 29 -3.46 0.86 3.65
C ASN A 29 -2.31 0.63 2.68
N ARG A 30 -1.12 1.16 3.01
CA ARG A 30 0.09 0.95 2.22
C ARG A 30 0.48 -0.54 2.16
N MET A 31 0.55 -1.21 3.30
CA MET A 31 1.01 -2.60 3.36
C MET A 31 0.04 -3.57 2.70
N VAL A 32 -1.24 -3.45 3.02
CA VAL A 32 -2.26 -4.33 2.46
C VAL A 32 -2.40 -4.11 0.96
N GLY A 33 -2.33 -2.85 0.49
CA GLY A 33 -2.30 -2.57 -0.94
C GLY A 33 -1.17 -3.30 -1.66
N MET A 34 0.08 -3.14 -1.18
CA MET A 34 1.23 -3.72 -1.87
C MET A 34 1.30 -5.24 -1.78
N VAL A 35 0.97 -5.81 -0.61
CA VAL A 35 1.14 -7.25 -0.35
C VAL A 35 -0.05 -8.07 -0.82
N TRP A 36 -1.27 -7.61 -0.59
CA TRP A 36 -2.47 -8.41 -0.83
C TRP A 36 -3.12 -8.11 -2.17
N ILE A 37 -3.21 -6.84 -2.58
CA ILE A 37 -3.76 -6.48 -3.90
C ILE A 37 -2.68 -6.66 -4.99
N GLY A 38 -1.44 -6.33 -4.65
CA GLY A 38 -0.31 -6.42 -5.57
C GLY A 38 -0.02 -5.12 -6.30
N ARG A 39 1.27 -4.89 -6.60
CA ARG A 39 1.80 -3.62 -7.12
C ARG A 39 1.08 -3.16 -8.40
N SER A 40 0.94 -4.03 -9.39
CA SER A 40 0.38 -3.68 -10.71
C SER A 40 -1.09 -3.27 -10.65
N LEU A 41 -1.90 -3.97 -9.84
CA LEU A 41 -3.32 -3.64 -9.67
C LEU A 41 -3.51 -2.34 -8.89
N VAL A 42 -2.64 -2.07 -7.91
CA VAL A 42 -2.62 -0.80 -7.17
C VAL A 42 -2.21 0.36 -8.09
N VAL A 43 -1.24 0.16 -9.00
CA VAL A 43 -0.91 1.15 -10.03
C VAL A 43 -2.10 1.45 -10.92
N LEU A 44 -2.78 0.42 -11.43
CA LEU A 44 -3.96 0.61 -12.26
C LEU A 44 -5.03 1.42 -11.52
N ARG A 45 -5.28 1.10 -10.25
CA ARG A 45 -6.22 1.82 -9.38
C ARG A 45 -5.85 3.29 -9.18
N GLY A 46 -4.57 3.58 -8.96
CA GLY A 46 -4.08 4.95 -8.86
C GLY A 46 -4.16 5.71 -10.19
N ALA A 47 -3.84 5.03 -11.30
CA ALA A 47 -3.90 5.62 -12.64
C ALA A 47 -5.34 5.97 -13.04
N THR A 48 -6.31 5.09 -12.79
CA THR A 48 -7.72 5.39 -13.04
C THR A 48 -8.22 6.55 -12.18
N ALA A 49 -7.77 6.65 -10.93
CA ALA A 49 -8.09 7.81 -10.10
C ALA A 49 -7.54 9.12 -10.67
N ILE A 50 -6.28 9.14 -11.15
CA ILE A 50 -5.71 10.34 -11.82
C ILE A 50 -6.50 10.68 -13.08
N CYS A 51 -6.89 9.68 -13.89
CA CYS A 51 -7.74 9.89 -15.06
C CYS A 51 -9.07 10.53 -14.66
N LEU A 52 -9.73 10.01 -13.63
CA LEU A 52 -11.00 10.57 -13.13
C LEU A 52 -10.84 11.99 -12.60
N LEU A 53 -9.76 12.28 -11.87
CA LEU A 53 -9.45 13.64 -11.38
C LEU A 53 -9.13 14.63 -12.50
N SER A 54 -8.66 14.10 -13.64
CA SER A 54 -8.33 14.89 -14.83
C SER A 54 -9.51 15.03 -15.79
N THR A 55 -10.68 14.48 -15.43
CA THR A 55 -11.88 14.42 -16.28
C THR A 55 -13.06 15.04 -15.53
N CYS A 56 -13.95 15.75 -16.22
CA CYS A 56 -15.20 16.22 -15.62
C CYS A 56 -16.35 15.23 -15.86
N THR A 57 -17.42 15.31 -15.08
CA THR A 57 -18.65 14.53 -15.31
C THR A 57 -19.63 15.27 -16.19
N LEU A 58 -20.17 14.56 -17.19
CA LEU A 58 -21.26 15.02 -18.04
C LEU A 58 -22.43 14.06 -17.89
N ASP A 59 -23.58 14.60 -17.51
CA ASP A 59 -24.83 13.84 -17.42
C ASP A 59 -25.64 14.06 -18.69
N LEU A 60 -26.10 12.97 -19.30
CA LEU A 60 -27.00 13.04 -20.45
C LEU A 60 -28.44 13.14 -19.93
N VAL A 61 -29.03 14.32 -20.07
CA VAL A 61 -30.40 14.61 -19.61
C VAL A 61 -31.29 14.81 -20.83
N GLN A 62 -32.51 14.27 -20.78
CA GLN A 62 -33.51 14.52 -21.82
C GLN A 62 -34.34 15.75 -21.43
N GLN A 63 -34.28 16.81 -22.24
CA GLN A 63 -35.14 17.98 -22.11
C GLN A 63 -35.96 18.14 -23.38
N ASN A 64 -37.29 18.20 -23.26
CA ASN A 64 -38.22 18.45 -24.37
C ASN A 64 -37.96 17.55 -25.60
N SER A 65 -37.79 16.24 -25.37
CA SER A 65 -37.48 15.23 -26.40
C SER A 65 -36.11 15.38 -27.08
N VAL A 66 -35.22 16.24 -26.57
CA VAL A 66 -33.82 16.39 -27.01
C VAL A 66 -32.88 15.90 -25.92
N SER A 67 -31.88 15.12 -26.29
CA SER A 67 -30.81 14.68 -25.38
C SER A 67 -29.73 15.76 -25.30
N VAL A 68 -29.45 16.27 -24.10
CA VAL A 68 -28.49 17.35 -23.84
C VAL A 68 -27.47 16.89 -22.80
N TYR A 69 -26.20 17.19 -23.02
CA TYR A 69 -25.15 17.01 -22.02
C TYR A 69 -25.14 18.19 -21.06
N MET A 70 -25.34 17.91 -19.77
CA MET A 70 -25.23 18.90 -18.71
C MET A 70 -23.99 18.62 -17.85
N ALA A 71 -23.27 19.68 -17.49
CA ALA A 71 -22.13 19.56 -16.61
C ALA A 71 -22.60 19.17 -15.20
N GLY A 72 -22.27 17.95 -14.78
CA GLY A 72 -22.55 17.48 -13.44
C GLY A 72 -21.51 17.99 -12.46
N THR A 73 -21.94 18.50 -11.30
CA THR A 73 -21.02 18.85 -10.21
C THR A 73 -20.70 17.60 -9.39
N LEU A 74 -19.43 17.21 -9.34
CA LEU A 74 -19.00 16.14 -8.44
C LEU A 74 -19.08 16.61 -6.98
N PRO A 75 -19.76 15.87 -6.07
CA PRO A 75 -19.71 16.18 -4.66
C PRO A 75 -18.28 16.20 -4.13
N TRP A 76 -17.95 17.16 -3.28
CA TRP A 76 -16.60 17.39 -2.75
C TRP A 76 -15.96 16.13 -2.13
N TYR A 77 -16.77 15.27 -1.48
CA TYR A 77 -16.28 14.05 -0.85
C TYR A 77 -15.83 12.99 -1.87
N LYS A 78 -16.45 12.93 -3.07
CA LYS A 78 -16.01 12.03 -4.15
C LYS A 78 -14.68 12.49 -4.72
N SER A 79 -14.49 13.79 -4.86
CA SER A 79 -13.22 14.39 -5.29
C SER A 79 -12.10 14.10 -4.29
N LEU A 80 -12.38 14.25 -2.98
CA LEU A 80 -11.41 13.94 -1.92
C LEU A 80 -11.08 12.45 -1.85
N LEU A 81 -12.08 11.59 -2.03
CA LEU A 81 -11.90 10.15 -2.13
C LEU A 81 -11.02 9.78 -3.33
N ALA A 82 -11.31 10.35 -4.51
CA ALA A 82 -10.50 10.14 -5.71
C ALA A 82 -9.06 10.64 -5.53
N ALA A 83 -8.85 11.77 -4.84
CA ALA A 83 -7.52 12.23 -4.44
C ALA A 83 -6.82 11.23 -3.49
N GLY A 84 -7.56 10.57 -2.60
CA GLY A 84 -7.07 9.47 -1.77
C GLY A 84 -6.63 8.26 -2.59
N GLU A 85 -7.36 7.94 -3.66
CA GLU A 85 -7.01 6.84 -4.57
C GLU A 85 -5.76 7.13 -5.42
N LEU A 86 -5.43 8.39 -5.70
CA LEU A 86 -4.17 8.76 -6.33
C LEU A 86 -2.95 8.37 -5.47
N MET A 87 -3.08 8.32 -4.13
CA MET A 87 -1.99 7.96 -3.22
C MET A 87 -1.40 6.57 -3.49
N TRP A 88 -2.16 5.69 -4.16
CA TRP A 88 -1.66 4.39 -4.59
C TRP A 88 -0.41 4.49 -5.46
N ILE A 89 -0.33 5.48 -6.36
CA ILE A 89 0.88 5.73 -7.16
C ILE A 89 2.05 6.09 -6.26
N VAL A 90 1.84 6.99 -5.30
CA VAL A 90 2.85 7.42 -4.33
C VAL A 90 3.33 6.25 -3.48
N TYR A 91 2.44 5.35 -3.08
CA TYR A 91 2.79 4.15 -2.31
C TYR A 91 3.63 3.16 -3.12
N VAL A 92 3.29 2.93 -4.40
CA VAL A 92 4.06 2.05 -5.27
C VAL A 92 5.46 2.61 -5.52
N VAL A 93 5.57 3.91 -5.78
CA VAL A 93 6.89 4.54 -6.00
C VAL A 93 7.72 4.49 -4.71
N ASN A 94 7.14 4.80 -3.55
CA ASN A 94 7.82 4.64 -2.26
C ASN A 94 8.33 3.20 -2.04
N ASP A 95 7.53 2.21 -2.41
CA ASP A 95 7.90 0.81 -2.26
C ASP A 95 9.07 0.40 -3.18
N ILE A 96 9.05 0.82 -4.45
CA ILE A 96 10.13 0.56 -5.40
C ILE A 96 11.41 1.30 -4.96
N CYS A 97 11.28 2.58 -4.64
CA CYS A 97 12.39 3.42 -4.19
C CYS A 97 12.94 2.96 -2.84
N SER A 98 12.17 2.20 -2.03
CA SER A 98 12.64 1.70 -0.73
C SER A 98 13.91 0.85 -0.82
N LEU A 99 14.14 0.19 -1.96
CA LEU A 99 15.38 -0.54 -2.25
C LEU A 99 16.61 0.37 -2.27
N ALA A 100 16.45 1.59 -2.79
CA ALA A 100 17.51 2.59 -2.89
C ALA A 100 17.58 3.49 -1.64
N THR A 101 16.43 3.89 -1.10
CA THR A 101 16.35 4.83 0.03
C THR A 101 16.47 4.14 1.40
N GLN A 102 16.21 2.82 1.48
CA GLN A 102 16.43 1.96 2.64
C GLN A 102 15.94 2.59 3.96
N GLN A 103 16.85 2.89 4.88
CA GLN A 103 16.57 3.47 6.21
C GLN A 103 15.86 4.83 6.16
N TYR A 104 15.97 5.58 5.06
CA TYR A 104 15.28 6.85 4.89
C TYR A 104 13.78 6.66 4.61
N THR A 105 13.39 5.52 4.03
CA THR A 105 12.03 5.24 3.55
C THR A 105 10.96 5.40 4.64
N ALA A 106 11.23 4.89 5.84
CA ALA A 106 10.29 4.98 6.97
C ALA A 106 9.93 6.44 7.31
N HIS A 107 10.88 7.35 7.12
CA HIS A 107 10.76 8.73 7.56
C HIS A 107 10.09 9.62 6.51
N TYR A 108 10.49 9.54 5.23
CA TYR A 108 9.93 10.43 4.22
C TYR A 108 8.60 9.94 3.66
N ALA A 109 8.37 8.63 3.60
CA ALA A 109 7.29 8.09 2.79
C ALA A 109 5.89 8.42 3.33
N THR A 110 5.70 8.49 4.65
CA THR A 110 4.40 8.92 5.23
C THR A 110 4.17 10.40 4.94
N PHE A 111 5.20 11.22 5.14
CA PHE A 111 5.13 12.65 4.91
C PHE A 111 4.88 12.99 3.44
N SER A 112 5.60 12.34 2.51
CA SER A 112 5.42 12.52 1.07
C SER A 112 4.01 12.15 0.59
N SER A 113 3.38 11.19 1.25
CA SER A 113 2.01 10.77 0.92
C SER A 113 0.98 11.79 1.40
N ILE A 114 1.14 12.32 2.62
CA ILE A 114 0.29 13.39 3.15
C ILE A 114 0.40 14.64 2.26
N VAL A 115 1.63 15.02 1.89
CA VAL A 115 1.89 16.18 1.02
C VAL A 115 1.33 15.97 -0.39
N ALA A 116 1.51 14.79 -0.99
CA ALA A 116 0.93 14.48 -2.31
C ALA A 116 -0.60 14.60 -2.29
N TRP A 117 -1.23 13.98 -1.28
CA TRP A 117 -2.68 13.96 -1.14
C TRP A 117 -3.25 15.35 -0.92
N SER A 118 -2.66 16.13 0.00
CA SER A 118 -3.12 17.48 0.28
C SER A 118 -2.95 18.38 -0.93
N ALA A 119 -1.81 18.33 -1.62
CA ALA A 119 -1.56 19.12 -2.83
C ALA A 119 -2.52 18.73 -3.96
N ALA A 120 -2.78 17.44 -4.17
CA ALA A 120 -3.76 16.98 -5.16
C ALA A 120 -5.18 17.44 -4.80
N ALA A 121 -5.59 17.33 -3.53
CA ALA A 121 -6.88 17.80 -3.04
C ALA A 121 -7.04 19.31 -3.26
N ILE A 122 -6.03 20.10 -2.87
CA ILE A 122 -6.02 21.55 -3.06
C ILE A 122 -6.12 21.91 -4.55
N LEU A 123 -5.38 21.23 -5.43
CA LEU A 123 -5.44 21.48 -6.87
C LEU A 123 -6.86 21.28 -7.42
N ILE A 124 -7.58 20.26 -6.94
CA ILE A 124 -8.95 19.98 -7.38
C ILE A 124 -9.92 21.08 -6.93
N PHE A 125 -9.73 21.65 -5.73
CA PHE A 125 -10.59 22.72 -5.22
C PHE A 125 -10.28 24.10 -5.82
N VAL A 126 -8.99 24.43 -5.99
CA VAL A 126 -8.57 25.74 -6.50
C VAL A 126 -8.78 25.86 -8.00
N ASN A 127 -8.59 24.77 -8.73
CA ASN A 127 -8.73 24.73 -10.16
C ASN A 127 -9.53 23.48 -10.53
N PRO A 128 -10.87 23.49 -10.50
CA PRO A 128 -11.67 22.32 -10.87
C PRO A 128 -11.60 22.05 -12.38
N GLN A 129 -11.72 20.77 -12.78
CA GLN A 129 -11.72 20.39 -14.20
C GLN A 129 -13.05 20.77 -14.86
N VAL A 130 -12.96 21.47 -16.00
CA VAL A 130 -14.09 21.88 -16.84
C VAL A 130 -13.98 21.25 -18.23
N HIS A 131 -15.12 20.94 -18.84
CA HIS A 131 -15.19 20.43 -20.21
C HIS A 131 -14.95 21.57 -21.21
N SER A 132 -14.42 21.22 -22.39
CA SER A 132 -14.33 22.10 -23.55
C SER A 132 -15.21 21.57 -24.67
N VAL A 133 -15.97 22.45 -25.32
CA VAL A 133 -16.86 22.06 -26.42
C VAL A 133 -16.45 22.85 -27.66
N ARG A 134 -16.21 22.13 -28.77
CA ARG A 134 -15.96 22.71 -30.09
C ARG A 134 -17.10 22.32 -31.01
N VAL A 135 -17.89 23.29 -31.42
CA VAL A 135 -19.03 23.06 -32.33
C VAL A 135 -18.53 23.14 -33.77
N ALA A 136 -18.72 22.06 -34.53
CA ALA A 136 -18.40 21.99 -35.95
C ALA A 136 -19.41 21.07 -36.61
N ARG A 137 -20.28 21.61 -37.47
CA ARG A 137 -21.32 20.85 -38.16
C ARG A 137 -20.84 20.46 -39.54
N VAL A 138 -20.38 19.22 -39.67
CA VAL A 138 -19.94 18.65 -40.95
C VAL A 138 -20.74 17.39 -41.19
N CYS A 139 -21.49 17.37 -42.29
CA CYS A 139 -22.31 16.23 -42.69
C CYS A 139 -21.73 15.60 -43.95
N HIS A 140 -21.52 14.29 -43.92
CA HIS A 140 -21.13 13.51 -45.08
C HIS A 140 -22.28 12.57 -45.45
N ALA A 141 -22.72 12.64 -46.71
CA ALA A 141 -23.63 11.65 -47.28
C ALA A 141 -22.82 10.39 -47.58
N ILE A 142 -23.18 9.27 -46.97
CA ILE A 142 -22.53 7.97 -47.22
C ILE A 142 -23.20 7.31 -48.44
N GLU A 143 -24.53 7.38 -48.48
CA GLU A 143 -25.36 7.00 -49.63
C GLU A 143 -26.37 8.12 -49.88
N PHE A 144 -26.48 8.55 -51.14
CA PHE A 144 -27.13 9.79 -51.57
C PHE A 144 -28.61 9.90 -51.14
N ASP A 145 -29.28 8.78 -50.81
CA ASP A 145 -30.69 8.75 -50.42
C ASP A 145 -31.02 7.93 -49.14
N PHE A 146 -30.05 7.27 -48.50
CA PHE A 146 -30.34 6.33 -47.40
C PHE A 146 -29.72 6.70 -46.04
N GLN A 147 -28.56 7.36 -46.03
CA GLN A 147 -27.87 7.63 -44.76
C GLN A 147 -26.90 8.83 -44.85
N SER A 148 -27.08 9.78 -43.94
CA SER A 148 -26.10 10.85 -43.67
C SER A 148 -25.53 10.70 -42.26
N THR A 149 -24.24 10.96 -42.12
CA THR A 149 -23.59 11.06 -40.81
C THR A 149 -23.13 12.49 -40.60
N CYS A 150 -23.61 13.11 -39.53
CA CYS A 150 -23.26 14.47 -39.18
C CYS A 150 -22.44 14.47 -37.89
N ILE A 151 -21.24 15.02 -37.95
CA ILE A 151 -20.48 15.40 -36.77
C ILE A 151 -20.98 16.80 -36.39
N ALA A 152 -21.58 16.94 -35.21
CA ALA A 152 -22.09 18.23 -34.72
C ALA A 152 -21.03 19.03 -33.94
N GLY A 153 -20.03 18.35 -33.39
CA GLY A 153 -18.94 18.94 -32.63
C GLY A 153 -18.14 17.89 -31.86
N THR A 154 -17.10 18.34 -31.17
CA THR A 154 -16.25 17.53 -30.29
C THR A 154 -16.35 18.05 -28.86
N VAL A 155 -16.49 17.14 -27.91
CA VAL A 155 -16.55 17.44 -26.47
C VAL A 155 -15.33 16.84 -25.81
N ASP A 156 -14.43 17.70 -25.34
CA ASP A 156 -13.24 17.33 -24.60
C ASP A 156 -13.56 17.34 -23.09
N ILE A 157 -13.56 16.15 -22.49
CA ILE A 157 -13.95 15.95 -21.08
C ILE A 157 -12.71 15.97 -20.15
N GLY A 158 -11.57 15.53 -20.68
CA GLY A 158 -10.32 15.34 -19.94
C GLY A 158 -9.22 16.32 -20.32
N SER A 159 -8.25 16.52 -19.42
CA SER A 159 -7.06 17.33 -19.68
C SER A 159 -5.77 16.56 -19.40
N VAL A 160 -4.95 16.37 -20.44
CA VAL A 160 -3.60 15.78 -20.31
C VAL A 160 -2.70 16.65 -19.43
N SER A 161 -2.84 17.97 -19.50
CA SER A 161 -2.05 18.89 -18.66
C SER A 161 -2.32 18.66 -17.18
N ARG A 162 -3.57 18.37 -16.79
CA ARG A 162 -3.92 18.08 -15.39
C ARG A 162 -3.44 16.71 -14.95
N PHE A 163 -3.56 15.73 -15.84
CA PHE A 163 -3.02 14.39 -15.61
C PHE A 163 -1.52 14.47 -15.30
N LEU A 164 -0.76 15.18 -16.14
CA LEU A 164 0.66 15.43 -15.92
C LEU A 164 0.91 16.26 -14.65
N GLY A 165 0.05 17.23 -14.34
CA GLY A 165 0.13 18.00 -13.09
C GLY A 165 0.01 17.13 -11.83
N HIS A 166 -0.91 16.17 -11.81
CA HIS A 166 -1.06 15.23 -10.71
C HIS A 166 0.15 14.28 -10.56
N LEU A 167 0.69 13.81 -11.68
CA LEU A 167 1.93 13.02 -11.69
C LEU A 167 3.13 13.85 -11.20
N TRP A 168 3.22 15.10 -11.64
CA TRP A 168 4.28 16.01 -11.23
C TRP A 168 4.20 16.31 -9.73
N ILE A 169 3.01 16.62 -9.20
CA ILE A 169 2.81 16.83 -7.75
C ILE A 169 3.23 15.60 -6.95
N SER A 170 2.87 14.40 -7.43
CA SER A 170 3.23 13.14 -6.78
C SER A 170 4.75 12.92 -6.79
N GLY A 171 5.42 13.16 -7.91
CA GLY A 171 6.86 13.05 -8.04
C GLY A 171 7.61 14.10 -7.21
N ALA A 172 7.16 15.36 -7.26
CA ALA A 172 7.74 16.48 -6.53
C ALA A 172 7.61 16.28 -5.01
N SER A 173 6.47 15.77 -4.51
CA SER A 173 6.31 15.48 -3.09
C SER A 173 7.23 14.34 -2.64
N LEU A 174 7.35 13.26 -3.44
CA LEU A 174 8.26 12.16 -3.17
C LEU A 174 9.71 12.63 -3.09
N PHE A 175 10.17 13.32 -4.12
CA PHE A 175 11.55 13.80 -4.22
C PHE A 175 11.86 14.85 -3.14
N GLY A 176 10.99 15.86 -3.00
CA GLY A 176 11.18 16.94 -2.02
C GLY A 176 11.23 16.42 -0.59
N CYS A 177 10.29 15.53 -0.22
CA CYS A 177 10.29 14.94 1.13
C CYS A 177 11.52 14.06 1.37
N PHE A 178 11.94 13.29 0.36
CA PHE A 178 13.17 12.50 0.46
C PHE A 178 14.40 13.40 0.71
N VAL A 179 14.57 14.46 -0.10
CA VAL A 179 15.70 15.39 0.03
C VAL A 179 15.70 16.05 1.42
N ILE A 180 14.55 16.54 1.89
CA ILE A 180 14.41 17.15 3.22
C ILE A 180 14.89 16.18 4.31
N VAL A 181 14.39 14.93 4.30
CA VAL A 181 14.79 13.93 5.30
C VAL A 181 16.26 13.54 5.15
N ARG A 182 16.76 13.42 3.91
CA ARG A 182 18.15 13.05 3.63
C ARG A 182 19.15 14.07 4.13
N LEU A 183 18.79 15.36 4.07
CA LEU A 183 19.57 16.48 4.60
C LEU A 183 19.44 16.57 6.12
N ALA A 184 18.21 16.52 6.66
CA ALA A 184 17.96 16.62 8.09
C ALA A 184 18.53 15.45 8.91
N ARG A 185 18.69 14.28 8.29
CA ARG A 185 19.22 13.05 8.90
C ARG A 185 20.39 12.50 8.10
N ALA A 186 21.38 13.34 7.84
CA ALA A 186 22.60 12.91 7.18
C ALA A 186 23.33 11.83 8.01
N GLY A 187 23.87 10.82 7.33
CA GLY A 187 24.72 9.79 7.98
C GLY A 187 23.98 8.65 8.69
N MET A 188 22.69 8.45 8.43
CA MET A 188 22.00 7.27 8.97
C MET A 188 22.62 5.98 8.42
N LYS A 189 22.96 5.06 9.34
CA LYS A 189 23.53 3.76 9.00
C LYS A 189 22.53 2.93 8.18
N ALA A 190 23.05 2.28 7.13
CA ALA A 190 22.26 1.37 6.31
C ALA A 190 21.69 0.24 7.18
N ARG A 191 20.38 -0.03 7.03
CA ARG A 191 19.74 -1.18 7.64
C ARG A 191 19.73 -2.30 6.59
N PRO A 192 20.59 -3.33 6.71
CA PRO A 192 20.56 -4.44 5.76
C PRO A 192 19.23 -5.19 5.88
N ALA A 193 18.80 -5.84 4.80
CA ALA A 193 17.65 -6.72 4.82
C ALA A 193 17.91 -7.91 5.77
N LYS A 194 17.14 -8.05 6.85
CA LYS A 194 17.46 -8.98 7.95
C LYS A 194 16.66 -10.28 7.96
N TYR A 195 15.43 -10.29 7.46
CA TYR A 195 14.47 -11.37 7.71
C TYR A 195 13.77 -11.86 6.44
N HIS A 196 13.78 -13.16 6.19
CA HIS A 196 13.18 -13.78 4.97
C HIS A 196 11.65 -13.71 4.94
N LEU A 197 11.00 -13.83 6.09
CA LEU A 197 9.54 -13.80 6.18
C LEU A 197 8.96 -12.39 5.97
N LEU A 198 9.77 -11.33 6.01
CA LEU A 198 9.30 -9.97 5.77
C LEU A 198 9.40 -9.61 4.29
N SER A 199 8.32 -9.06 3.75
CA SER A 199 8.39 -8.35 2.46
C SER A 199 9.40 -7.22 2.50
N CYS A 200 9.99 -6.94 1.35
CA CYS A 200 10.92 -5.83 1.14
C CYS A 200 10.44 -4.53 1.80
N SER A 201 9.18 -4.15 1.58
CA SER A 201 8.57 -2.97 2.17
C SER A 201 8.55 -3.04 3.70
N ALA A 202 8.10 -4.17 4.25
CA ALA A 202 7.98 -4.37 5.69
C ALA A 202 9.34 -4.25 6.40
N GLN A 203 10.44 -4.65 5.75
CA GLN A 203 11.78 -4.54 6.33
C GLN A 203 12.21 -3.10 6.63
N PHE A 204 11.72 -2.13 5.84
CA PHE A 204 12.03 -0.72 6.04
C PHE A 204 10.91 0.05 6.73
N PHE A 205 9.67 -0.37 6.60
CA PHE A 205 8.52 0.34 7.15
C PHE A 205 8.13 -0.10 8.55
N PHE A 206 8.33 -1.36 8.94
CA PHE A 206 7.93 -1.80 10.27
C PHE A 206 8.88 -1.31 11.35
N ASP A 207 8.28 -0.89 12.46
CA ASP A 207 9.01 -0.71 13.70
C ASP A 207 9.16 -2.10 14.35
N LEU A 208 10.38 -2.61 14.36
CA LEU A 208 10.75 -3.94 14.90
C LEU A 208 11.56 -3.83 16.19
N GLU A 209 12.05 -2.63 16.53
CA GLU A 209 12.97 -2.42 17.65
C GLU A 209 12.30 -2.72 19.01
N THR A 210 10.98 -2.56 19.10
CA THR A 210 10.19 -2.79 20.31
C THR A 210 9.83 -4.25 20.56
N TRP A 211 10.18 -5.16 19.64
CA TRP A 211 9.85 -6.59 19.67
C TRP A 211 11.10 -7.49 19.57
N GLU A 212 12.18 -7.08 20.23
CA GLU A 212 13.40 -7.89 20.38
C GLU A 212 13.49 -8.52 21.78
N ARG A 213 13.86 -9.81 21.83
CA ARG A 213 14.16 -10.50 23.08
C ARG A 213 15.27 -11.52 22.87
N ASP A 214 16.29 -11.51 23.74
CA ASP A 214 17.40 -12.47 23.75
C ASP A 214 18.09 -12.65 22.37
N GLY A 215 18.21 -11.54 21.61
CA GLY A 215 18.80 -11.51 20.27
C GLY A 215 17.92 -12.12 19.16
N GLN A 216 16.70 -12.54 19.50
CA GLN A 216 15.64 -13.00 18.60
C GLN A 216 14.58 -11.92 18.41
N GLN A 217 14.16 -11.76 17.17
CA GLN A 217 13.20 -10.73 16.77
C GLN A 217 11.84 -11.34 16.50
N TYR A 218 10.80 -10.66 16.97
CA TYR A 218 9.43 -11.13 16.93
C TYR A 218 8.54 -10.15 16.16
N LEU A 219 7.52 -10.68 15.51
CA LEU A 219 6.50 -9.92 14.82
C LEU A 219 5.14 -10.23 15.43
N ASP A 220 4.38 -9.20 15.80
CA ASP A 220 3.00 -9.36 16.27
C ASP A 220 2.11 -9.92 15.14
N ARG A 221 1.04 -10.64 15.51
CA ARG A 221 0.16 -11.31 14.52
C ARG A 221 -0.50 -10.33 13.57
N MET A 222 -0.87 -9.15 14.08
CA MET A 222 -1.44 -8.09 13.25
C MET A 222 -0.44 -7.64 12.18
N SER A 223 0.80 -7.28 12.53
CA SER A 223 1.78 -6.89 11.51
C SER A 223 2.19 -8.07 10.62
N ALA A 224 2.14 -9.32 11.12
CA ALA A 224 2.30 -10.51 10.29
C ALA A 224 1.22 -10.58 9.19
N VAL A 225 -0.06 -10.36 9.52
CA VAL A 225 -1.14 -10.30 8.53
C VAL A 225 -0.95 -9.13 7.55
N LEU A 226 -0.55 -7.95 8.03
CA LEU A 226 -0.23 -6.81 7.16
C LEU A 226 0.93 -7.13 6.20
N ASN A 227 1.90 -7.88 6.69
CA ASN A 227 2.99 -8.46 5.91
C ASN A 227 2.55 -9.71 5.12
N GLY A 228 1.28 -10.11 5.02
CA GLY A 228 0.90 -11.28 4.22
C GLY A 228 1.46 -12.61 4.72
N THR A 229 1.88 -12.68 5.97
CA THR A 229 2.25 -13.91 6.65
C THR A 229 1.13 -14.29 7.60
N LEU A 230 0.42 -15.37 7.30
CA LEU A 230 -0.67 -15.89 8.12
C LEU A 230 -0.14 -16.91 9.12
N VAL A 231 -0.43 -16.70 10.39
CA VAL A 231 0.04 -17.56 11.48
C VAL A 231 -1.14 -18.29 12.09
N PHE A 232 -1.07 -19.61 12.06
CA PHE A 232 -2.05 -20.52 12.65
C PHE A 232 -1.37 -21.37 13.72
N SER A 233 -1.93 -21.39 14.93
CA SER A 233 -1.41 -22.17 16.05
C SER A 233 -2.57 -22.79 16.79
N LEU A 234 -2.46 -24.08 17.13
CA LEU A 234 -3.41 -24.70 18.06
C LEU A 234 -3.14 -24.14 19.48
N PRO A 235 -4.18 -23.86 20.29
CA PRO A 235 -4.03 -23.20 21.61
C PRO A 235 -3.08 -23.89 22.60
N GLN A 236 -2.80 -25.18 22.39
CA GLN A 236 -2.00 -26.03 23.28
C GLN A 236 -0.75 -26.61 22.60
N SER A 237 -0.49 -26.26 21.33
CA SER A 237 0.65 -26.79 20.58
C SER A 237 1.81 -25.82 20.59
N SER A 238 3.03 -26.34 20.71
CA SER A 238 4.28 -25.59 20.52
C SER A 238 4.63 -25.40 19.03
N THR A 239 3.70 -25.70 18.13
CA THR A 239 3.90 -25.62 16.68
C THR A 239 3.04 -24.52 16.08
N GLN A 240 3.67 -23.61 15.35
CA GLN A 240 3.04 -22.57 14.55
C GLN A 240 3.19 -22.89 13.06
N TYR A 241 2.08 -22.87 12.34
CA TYR A 241 2.03 -22.97 10.89
C TYR A 241 2.00 -21.57 10.30
N VAL A 242 2.96 -21.24 9.45
CA VAL A 242 3.17 -19.92 8.88
C VAL A 242 3.00 -20.02 7.37
N LEU A 243 1.89 -19.51 6.85
CA LEU A 243 1.65 -19.42 5.41
C LEU A 243 2.10 -18.03 4.93
N ASP A 244 3.18 -17.99 4.16
CA ASP A 244 3.59 -16.78 3.46
C ASP A 244 2.83 -16.66 2.13
N THR A 245 1.84 -15.76 2.07
CA THR A 245 1.00 -15.59 0.88
C THR A 245 1.75 -14.97 -0.29
N LYS A 246 2.94 -14.37 -0.06
CA LYS A 246 3.77 -13.81 -1.12
C LYS A 246 4.44 -14.91 -1.96
N THR A 247 4.92 -15.95 -1.28
CA THR A 247 5.64 -17.08 -1.89
C THR A 247 4.78 -18.35 -1.99
N TRP A 248 3.57 -18.33 -1.41
CA TRP A 248 2.69 -19.49 -1.26
C TRP A 248 3.36 -20.68 -0.56
N ARG A 249 4.31 -20.39 0.34
CA ARG A 249 5.03 -21.41 1.11
C ARG A 249 4.45 -21.55 2.50
N LEU A 250 4.25 -22.79 2.92
CA LEU A 250 3.91 -23.14 4.29
C LEU A 250 5.20 -23.49 5.04
N VAL A 251 5.50 -22.75 6.09
CA VAL A 251 6.65 -22.97 6.98
C VAL A 251 6.12 -23.41 8.33
N VAL A 252 6.75 -24.43 8.92
CA VAL A 252 6.41 -24.94 10.24
C VAL A 252 7.48 -24.48 11.22
N CYS A 253 7.07 -23.70 12.22
CA CYS A 253 7.95 -23.18 13.26
C CYS A 253 7.60 -23.82 14.60
N HIS A 254 8.60 -24.40 15.27
CA HIS A 254 8.45 -24.83 16.65
C HIS A 254 8.84 -23.68 17.58
N VAL A 255 7.90 -23.25 18.42
CA VAL A 255 8.10 -22.19 19.41
C VAL A 255 8.20 -22.85 20.77
N ALA A 256 9.36 -22.77 21.41
CA ALA A 256 9.53 -23.25 22.78
C ALA A 256 8.63 -22.43 23.71
N ALA A 257 7.52 -23.01 24.15
CA ALA A 257 6.50 -22.33 24.93
C ALA A 257 6.95 -22.00 26.37
N GLN A 258 8.13 -22.48 26.79
CA GLN A 258 8.38 -22.75 28.20
C GLN A 258 8.78 -21.53 29.03
N ASP A 259 9.21 -20.40 28.45
CA ASP A 259 9.61 -19.21 29.25
C ASP A 259 9.26 -17.83 28.61
N LEU A 260 8.37 -17.79 27.62
CA LEU A 260 8.03 -16.51 26.95
C LEU A 260 6.94 -15.72 27.71
N PRO A 261 7.15 -14.41 27.97
CA PRO A 261 6.09 -13.52 28.45
C PRO A 261 4.85 -13.57 27.55
N SER A 262 3.67 -13.31 28.13
CA SER A 262 2.36 -13.38 27.46
C SER A 262 2.30 -12.63 26.12
N ARG A 263 3.01 -11.49 26.00
CA ARG A 263 3.13 -10.69 24.76
C ARG A 263 3.79 -11.45 23.61
N TYR A 264 4.82 -12.26 23.88
CA TYR A 264 5.60 -12.96 22.84
C TYR A 264 5.04 -14.33 22.50
N ARG A 265 4.23 -14.94 23.38
CA ARG A 265 3.59 -16.24 23.13
C ARG A 265 2.80 -16.29 21.83
N TRP A 266 2.21 -15.15 21.46
CA TRP A 266 1.41 -15.02 20.25
C TRP A 266 2.19 -14.45 19.06
N ALA A 267 3.43 -13.99 19.27
CA ALA A 267 4.23 -13.39 18.22
C ALA A 267 4.93 -14.45 17.35
N LEU A 268 5.20 -14.08 16.10
CA LEU A 268 5.94 -14.88 15.13
C LEU A 268 7.45 -14.61 15.30
N PRO A 269 8.27 -15.59 15.65
CA PRO A 269 9.72 -15.42 15.60
C PRO A 269 10.19 -15.29 14.14
N LEU A 270 11.02 -14.28 13.87
CA LEU A 270 11.56 -14.01 12.54
C LEU A 270 12.94 -14.68 12.35
N PRO A 271 13.08 -15.65 11.43
CA PRO A 271 14.38 -16.23 11.12
C PRO A 271 15.25 -15.19 10.38
N LYS A 272 16.54 -15.15 10.73
CA LYS A 272 17.52 -14.28 10.07
C LYS A 272 17.83 -14.80 8.66
N CYS A 273 18.20 -13.87 7.76
CA CYS A 273 18.44 -14.13 6.34
C CYS A 273 19.56 -15.17 6.05
N ASN A 274 20.47 -15.39 7.01
CA ASN A 274 21.61 -16.29 6.91
C ASN A 274 21.31 -17.76 7.33
N HIS A 275 20.14 -18.03 7.93
CA HIS A 275 19.70 -19.41 8.13
C HIS A 275 19.03 -19.93 6.85
N ARG A 276 19.50 -21.07 6.31
CA ARG A 276 18.77 -21.80 5.27
C ARG A 276 17.36 -22.09 5.79
N LEU A 277 16.34 -21.75 5.01
CA LEU A 277 14.94 -22.16 5.23
C LEU A 277 14.72 -23.65 4.95
N ASP A 278 15.79 -24.38 4.66
CA ASP A 278 15.77 -25.81 4.36
C ASP A 278 15.72 -26.57 5.68
N ALA A 279 14.63 -27.31 5.84
CA ALA A 279 14.26 -28.15 6.99
C ALA A 279 13.70 -27.39 8.19
N VAL A 280 12.57 -27.93 8.69
CA VAL A 280 12.21 -27.98 10.11
C VAL A 280 13.41 -27.64 10.97
N VAL A 281 13.38 -26.52 11.70
CA VAL A 281 14.42 -26.21 12.69
C VAL A 281 14.48 -27.38 13.69
N PRO A 282 15.51 -28.25 13.67
CA PRO A 282 15.61 -29.32 14.63
C PRO A 282 16.10 -28.70 15.94
N ILE A 283 15.41 -29.04 17.03
CA ILE A 283 15.51 -28.41 18.36
C ILE A 283 16.86 -28.67 19.08
N ASN A 284 17.83 -29.36 18.48
CA ASN A 284 18.95 -29.91 19.25
C ASN A 284 20.21 -29.04 19.37
N GLU A 285 20.31 -27.88 18.73
CA GLU A 285 21.55 -27.06 18.82
C GLU A 285 21.58 -26.00 19.94
N VAL A 286 20.55 -25.90 20.79
CA VAL A 286 20.53 -24.93 21.91
C VAL A 286 20.72 -25.59 23.28
N ARG A 287 21.03 -26.89 23.35
CA ARG A 287 21.31 -27.56 24.63
C ARG A 287 22.57 -28.42 24.58
N GLY A 288 23.72 -27.75 24.56
CA GLY A 288 24.93 -28.29 25.16
C GLY A 288 25.02 -27.83 26.62
N PRO A 289 24.77 -28.67 27.63
CA PRO A 289 25.16 -28.36 28.99
C PRO A 289 26.68 -28.28 29.07
N GLN A 290 27.22 -27.19 29.61
CA GLN A 290 28.53 -27.24 30.25
C GLN A 290 28.38 -28.10 31.51
N THR A 291 28.49 -29.42 31.34
CA THR A 291 28.84 -30.33 32.42
C THR A 291 30.31 -30.16 32.73
N THR A 292 30.59 -29.58 33.89
CA THR A 292 31.82 -29.77 34.66
C THR A 292 32.10 -31.25 34.89
N GLN A 293 33.33 -31.69 34.56
CA GLN A 293 34.16 -32.78 35.09
C GLN A 293 35.33 -32.94 34.09
N ASN A 294 36.63 -32.79 34.42
CA ASN A 294 37.39 -32.82 35.67
C ASN A 294 38.39 -31.67 35.74
#